data_AF-I8AL55-F1
#
_entry.id   AF-I8AL55-F1
#
_cell.length_a   1.000
_cell.length_b   1.000
_cell.length_c   1.000
_cell.angle_alpha   90.00
_cell.angle_beta   90.00
_cell.angle_gamma   90.00
#
_symmetry.space_group_name_H-M   'P 1'
#
loop_
_entity.id
_entity.type
_entity.pdbx_description
1 polymer ?
#
loop_
_entity_poly.entity_id
_entity_poly.type
_entity_poly.pdbx_seq_one_letter_code
_entity_poly.pdbx_strand_id
1 'polypeptide(L)'
;MDVETMQLKVAIEGLVKNPEREFEFTFQSGLPDVQREIGRIRYVPQGGRGFFQTTFYDEEGVLVGSRLFDEEDDVLHFICKNKCEKV
;
A
#
# COMPACT_ATOMS: atom_id res chain seq x y z
N MET A 1 -5.05 -18.90 -0.66
CA MET A 1 -5.11 -17.44 -0.82
C MET A 1 -6.42 -17.01 -0.22
N ASP A 2 -6.38 -16.33 0.91
CA ASP A 2 -7.55 -15.95 1.69
C ASP A 2 -8.37 -14.88 0.95
N VAL A 3 -9.67 -14.79 1.27
CA VAL A 3 -10.62 -13.89 0.58
C VAL A 3 -10.15 -12.43 0.62
N GLU A 4 -9.54 -12.01 1.73
CA GLU A 4 -8.96 -10.67 1.89
C GLU A 4 -7.81 -10.40 0.92
N THR A 5 -6.94 -11.39 0.68
CA THR A 5 -5.82 -11.26 -0.27
C THR A 5 -6.34 -11.14 -1.70
N MET A 6 -7.41 -11.87 -2.04
CA MET A 6 -8.08 -11.75 -3.34
C MET A 6 -8.69 -10.36 -3.55
N GLN A 7 -9.39 -9.83 -2.55
CA GLN A 7 -9.98 -8.48 -2.64
C GLN A 7 -8.91 -7.40 -2.75
N LEU A 8 -7.81 -7.55 -1.99
CA LEU A 8 -6.67 -6.65 -2.07
C LEU A 8 -6.04 -6.68 -3.46
N LYS A 9 -5.84 -7.86 -4.04
CA LYS A 9 -5.32 -8.01 -5.42
C LYS A 9 -6.18 -7.24 -6.42
N VAL A 10 -7.49 -7.45 -6.39
CA VAL A 10 -8.43 -6.73 -7.27
C VAL A 10 -8.36 -5.22 -7.07
N ALA A 11 -8.18 -4.75 -5.83
CA ALA A 11 -8.04 -3.33 -5.54
C ALA A 11 -6.75 -2.74 -6.14
N ILE A 12 -5.60 -3.43 -5.98
CA ILE A 12 -4.31 -2.99 -6.52
C ILE A 12 -4.30 -3.02 -8.05
N GLU A 13 -4.80 -4.09 -8.68
CA GLU A 13 -4.99 -4.17 -10.14
C GLU A 13 -5.91 -3.04 -10.66
N GLY A 14 -6.88 -2.63 -9.83
CA GLY A 14 -7.77 -1.50 -10.10
C GLY A 14 -7.05 -0.15 -10.20
N LEU A 15 -5.91 0.02 -9.52
CA LEU A 15 -5.11 1.26 -9.55
C LEU A 15 -4.42 1.44 -10.91
N VAL A 16 -3.98 0.37 -11.57
CA VAL A 16 -3.40 0.44 -12.91
C VAL A 16 -4.42 0.94 -13.93
N LYS A 17 -5.68 0.50 -13.77
CA LYS A 17 -6.80 0.92 -14.63
C LYS A 17 -7.26 2.35 -14.35
N ASN A 18 -7.04 2.85 -13.14
CA ASN A 18 -7.45 4.19 -12.71
C ASN A 18 -6.35 4.83 -11.84
N PRO A 19 -5.26 5.37 -12.43
CA PRO A 19 -4.11 5.92 -11.70
C PRO A 19 -4.43 7.12 -10.80
N GLU A 20 -5.58 7.76 -10.99
CA GLU A 20 -6.07 8.84 -10.11
C GLU A 20 -6.62 8.31 -8.77
N ARG A 21 -6.88 7.00 -8.66
CA ARG A 21 -7.33 6.39 -7.42
C ARG A 21 -6.14 6.10 -6.51
N GLU A 22 -6.42 6.16 -5.23
CA GLU A 22 -5.51 5.72 -4.19
C GLU A 22 -6.18 4.62 -3.35
N PHE A 23 -5.38 3.67 -2.89
CA PHE A 23 -5.79 2.65 -1.93
C PHE A 23 -5.16 2.96 -0.57
N GLU A 24 -5.99 3.26 0.42
CA GLU A 24 -5.55 3.53 1.79
C GLU A 24 -5.61 2.25 2.64
N PHE A 25 -4.59 2.04 3.46
CA PHE A 25 -4.51 0.93 4.40
C PHE A 25 -3.78 1.36 5.67
N THR A 26 -4.21 0.80 6.80
CA THR A 26 -3.49 0.98 8.08
C THR A 26 -2.48 -0.14 8.27
N PHE A 27 -1.35 0.18 8.90
CA PHE A 27 -0.35 -0.79 9.33
C PHE A 27 0.17 -0.43 10.72
N GLN A 28 0.62 -1.42 11.49
CA GLN A 28 1.31 -1.17 12.74
C GLN A 28 2.76 -0.78 12.44
N SER A 29 3.19 0.37 12.95
CA SER A 29 4.61 0.69 12.95
C SER A 29 5.32 -0.25 13.93
N GLY A 30 6.54 -0.69 13.58
CA GLY A 30 7.40 -1.42 14.51
C GLY A 30 8.09 -0.52 15.54
N LEU A 31 7.68 0.75 15.68
CA LEU A 31 8.29 1.73 16.57
C LEU A 31 7.53 1.79 17.90
N PRO A 32 8.24 1.85 19.05
CA PRO A 32 7.60 2.18 20.31
C PRO A 32 6.96 3.56 20.17
N ASP A 33 5.70 3.68 20.60
CA ASP A 33 4.89 4.91 20.63
C ASP A 33 4.15 5.34 19.34
N VAL A 34 4.24 4.60 18.23
CA VAL A 34 3.41 4.86 17.03
C VAL A 34 2.47 3.67 16.81
N GLN A 35 1.19 3.83 17.19
CA GLN A 35 0.21 2.73 17.21
C GLN A 35 -0.36 2.44 15.83
N ARG A 36 -0.54 3.44 14.97
CA ARG A 36 -1.11 3.27 13.62
C ARG A 36 -0.49 4.22 12.62
N GLU A 37 0.06 3.67 11.55
CA GLU A 37 0.46 4.45 10.38
C GLU A 37 -0.51 4.20 9.23
N ILE A 38 -0.71 5.24 8.41
CA ILE A 38 -1.58 5.19 7.24
C ILE A 38 -0.68 5.09 6.01
N GLY A 39 -0.84 4.02 5.23
CA GLY A 39 -0.24 3.85 3.92
C GLY A 39 -1.25 4.18 2.82
N ARG A 40 -0.87 5.02 1.86
CA ARG A 40 -1.65 5.27 0.64
C ARG A 40 -0.88 4.83 -0.58
N ILE A 41 -1.50 3.99 -1.40
CA ILE A 41 -0.91 3.40 -2.60
C ILE A 41 -1.57 3.99 -3.82
N ARG A 42 -0.76 4.39 -4.79
CA ARG A 42 -1.24 4.80 -6.11
C ARG A 42 -0.36 4.19 -7.19
N TYR A 43 -0.91 4.05 -8.38
CA TYR A 43 -0.13 3.70 -9.57
C TYR A 43 0.29 4.98 -10.29
N VAL A 44 1.58 5.11 -10.61
CA VAL A 44 2.17 6.23 -11.33
C VAL A 44 2.56 5.76 -12.74
N PRO A 45 1.81 6.14 -13.78
CA PRO A 45 2.15 5.79 -15.15
C PRO A 45 3.44 6.49 -15.60
N GLN A 46 4.34 5.74 -16.24
CA GLN A 46 5.56 6.25 -16.90
C GLN A 46 5.74 5.62 -18.29
N GLY A 47 5.09 6.22 -19.29
CA GLY A 47 5.16 5.75 -20.67
C GLY A 47 4.49 4.38 -20.84
N GLY A 48 5.23 3.38 -21.33
CA GLY A 48 4.71 2.03 -21.60
C GLY A 48 4.59 1.13 -20.36
N ARG A 49 5.05 1.59 -19.20
CA ARG A 49 4.95 0.92 -17.89
C ARG A 49 4.71 1.96 -16.80
N GLY A 50 4.65 1.57 -15.55
CA GLY A 50 4.55 2.46 -14.41
C GLY A 50 5.04 1.75 -13.15
N PHE A 51 4.93 2.43 -12.03
CA PHE A 51 5.29 1.88 -10.73
C PHE A 51 4.20 2.21 -9.72
N PHE A 52 4.13 1.44 -8.65
CA PHE A 52 3.30 1.75 -7.50
C PHE A 52 4.11 2.56 -6.50
N GLN A 53 3.50 3.60 -5.98
CA GLN A 53 4.06 4.40 -4.90
C GLN A 53 3.17 4.23 -3.67
N THR A 54 3.77 3.78 -2.57
CA THR A 54 3.16 3.84 -1.25
C THR A 54 3.73 5.01 -0.50
N THR A 55 2.88 5.91 -0.02
CA THR A 55 3.25 7.03 0.87
C THR A 55 2.77 6.71 2.27
N PHE A 56 3.63 6.93 3.26
CA PHE A 56 3.35 6.65 4.66
C PHE A 56 3.14 7.95 5.41
N TYR A 57 2.11 7.96 6.25
CA TYR A 57 1.73 9.06 7.10
C TYR A 57 1.65 8.59 8.55
N ASP A 58 2.08 9.44 9.48
CA ASP A 58 1.84 9.23 10.90
C ASP A 58 0.39 9.57 11.29
N GLU A 59 0.11 9.48 12.59
CA GLU A 59 -1.20 9.73 13.19
C GLU A 59 -1.66 11.19 13.06
N GLU A 60 -0.73 12.14 12.88
CA GLU A 60 -0.99 13.56 12.67
C GLU A 60 -1.19 13.89 11.17
N GLY A 61 -1.03 12.89 10.29
CA GLY A 61 -1.12 13.05 8.84
C GLY A 61 0.15 13.64 8.21
N VAL A 62 1.27 13.64 8.94
CA VAL A 62 2.56 14.09 8.43
C VAL A 62 3.18 12.97 7.61
N LEU A 63 3.73 13.32 6.44
CA LEU A 63 4.45 12.38 5.59
C LEU A 63 5.73 11.94 6.30
N VAL A 64 5.83 10.65 6.61
CA VAL A 64 7.00 10.04 7.27
C VAL A 64 7.89 9.29 6.29
N GLY A 65 7.38 8.90 5.12
CA GLY A 65 8.19 8.25 4.10
C GLY A 65 7.42 7.83 2.85
N SER A 66 8.14 7.23 1.90
CA SER A 66 7.52 6.60 0.74
C SER A 66 8.34 5.41 0.24
N ARG A 67 7.70 4.51 -0.49
CA ARG A 67 8.32 3.34 -1.11
C ARG A 67 7.76 3.13 -2.52
N LEU A 68 8.64 2.74 -3.43
CA LEU A 68 8.28 2.42 -4.82
C LEU A 68 8.32 0.92 -5.04
N PHE A 69 7.44 0.43 -5.91
CA PHE A 69 7.34 -0.98 -6.32
C PHE A 69 7.10 -1.04 -7.83
N ASP A 70 7.85 -1.90 -8.52
CA ASP A 70 7.71 -2.06 -9.96
C ASP A 70 6.64 -3.10 -10.34
N GLU A 71 6.30 -4.00 -9.41
CA GLU A 71 5.37 -5.11 -9.63
C GLU A 71 4.20 -5.10 -8.64
N GLU A 72 3.02 -5.51 -9.10
CA GLU A 72 1.81 -5.63 -8.28
C GLU A 72 1.99 -6.65 -7.15
N ASP A 73 2.66 -7.77 -7.42
CA ASP A 73 2.91 -8.83 -6.44
C ASP A 73 3.78 -8.34 -5.27
N ASP A 74 4.75 -7.45 -5.52
CA ASP A 74 5.57 -6.86 -4.46
C ASP A 74 4.75 -5.96 -3.53
N VAL A 75 3.83 -5.18 -4.09
CA VAL A 75 2.88 -4.36 -3.34
C VAL A 75 1.99 -5.24 -2.47
N LEU A 76 1.44 -6.31 -3.03
CA LEU A 76 0.59 -7.26 -2.31
C LEU A 76 1.36 -7.93 -1.17
N HIS A 77 2.56 -8.41 -1.45
CA HIS A 77 3.40 -9.03 -0.44
C HIS A 77 3.74 -8.03 0.68
N PHE A 78 4.04 -6.79 0.34
CA PHE A 78 4.31 -5.72 1.31
C PHE A 78 3.08 -5.45 2.19
N ILE A 79 1.91 -5.24 1.61
CA ILE A 79 0.69 -4.98 2.39
C ILE A 79 0.33 -6.18 3.25
N CYS A 80 0.31 -7.39 2.71
CA CYS A 80 0.00 -8.60 3.46
C CYS A 80 0.96 -8.78 4.65
N LYS A 81 2.27 -8.55 4.45
CA LYS A 81 3.24 -8.64 5.54
C LYS A 81 3.02 -7.61 6.66
N ASN A 82 2.53 -6.41 6.33
CA ASN A 82 2.38 -5.30 7.28
C ASN A 82 0.95 -5.12 7.83
N LYS A 83 -0.07 -5.70 7.17
CA LYS A 83 -1.46 -5.78 7.64
C LYS A 83 -1.73 -7.04 8.45
N CYS A 84 -1.05 -8.15 8.15
CA CYS A 84 -1.25 -9.40 8.89
C CYS A 84 -0.47 -9.38 10.20
N GLU A 85 -0.96 -8.61 11.18
CA GLU A 85 -1.00 -9.16 12.53
C GLU A 85 -1.81 -10.46 12.43
N LYS A 86 -1.15 -11.59 12.75
CA LYS A 86 -1.84 -12.83 13.06
C LYS A 86 -2.80 -12.51 14.22
N VAL A 87 -4.09 -12.54 13.96
CA VAL A 87 -5.10 -12.79 15.00
C VAL A 87 -4.96 -14.25 15.43
#